data_AF-A0A8J7SAE5-F1
#
_entry.id   AF-A0A8J7SAE5-F1
#
_cell.length_a   1.000
_cell.length_b   1.000
_cell.length_c   1.000
_cell.angle_alpha   90.00
_cell.angle_beta   90.00
_cell.angle_gamma   90.00
#
_symmetry.space_group_name_H-M   'P 1'
#
loop_
_entity.id
_entity.type
_entity.pdbx_description
1 polymer ?
#
loop_
_entity_poly.entity_id
_entity_poly.type
_entity_poly.pdbx_seq_one_letter_code
_entity_poly.pdbx_strand_id
1 'polypeptide(L)' 'MDITELAEEYRHSVDLLENRLAQLKEEIKTARGPHYFDLQKRIELLRYELVDTRETERILHDYYS' A
#
# COMPACT_ATOMS: atom_id res chain seq x y z
N MET A 1 -21.17 6.51 -8.41
CA MET A 1 -20.17 5.78 -7.65
C MET A 1 -20.93 5.13 -6.53
N ASP A 2 -21.16 3.83 -6.68
CA ASP A 2 -21.77 2.99 -5.66
C ASP A 2 -20.75 2.73 -4.55
N ILE A 3 -21.21 2.51 -3.34
CA ILE A 3 -20.36 2.22 -2.19
C ILE A 3 -19.64 0.87 -2.39
N THR A 4 -20.26 -0.07 -3.09
CA THR A 4 -19.61 -1.33 -3.49
C THR A 4 -18.46 -1.09 -4.48
N GLU A 5 -18.64 -0.18 -5.45
CA GLU A 5 -17.55 0.22 -6.36
C GLU A 5 -16.38 0.85 -5.58
N LEU A 6 -16.69 1.68 -4.58
CA LEU A 6 -15.67 2.28 -3.70
C LEU A 6 -14.90 1.22 -2.90
N ALA A 7 -15.58 0.22 -2.33
CA ALA A 7 -14.93 -0.88 -1.62
C ALA A 7 -13.98 -1.66 -2.54
N GLU A 8 -14.38 -1.91 -3.79
CA GLU A 8 -13.52 -2.56 -4.78
C GLU A 8 -12.30 -1.71 -5.19
N GLU A 9 -12.46 -0.39 -5.29
CA GLU A 9 -11.36 0.54 -5.54
C GLU A 9 -10.33 0.53 -4.39
N TYR A 10 -10.79 0.50 -3.14
CA TYR A 10 -9.92 0.38 -1.98
C TYR A 10 -9.21 -0.97 -1.94
N ARG A 11 -9.90 -2.07 -2.22
CA ARG A 11 -9.28 -3.40 -2.37
C ARG A 11 -8.19 -3.40 -3.44
N HIS A 12 -8.48 -2.84 -4.61
CA HIS A 12 -7.48 -2.74 -5.68
C HIS A 12 -6.28 -1.86 -5.29
N SER A 13 -6.52 -0.78 -4.55
CA SER A 13 -5.47 0.10 -4.06
C SER A 13 -4.56 -0.61 -3.05
N VAL A 14 -5.12 -1.43 -2.15
CA VAL A 14 -4.35 -2.30 -1.25
C VAL A 14 -3.44 -3.23 -2.05
N ASP A 15 -3.97 -3.92 -3.06
CA ASP A 15 -3.18 -4.84 -3.90
C ASP A 15 -2.00 -4.12 -4.60
N LEU A 16 -2.24 -2.91 -5.13
CA LEU A 16 -1.19 -2.12 -5.78
C LEU A 16 -0.10 -1.68 -4.79
N LEU A 17 -0.49 -1.25 -3.60
CA LEU A 17 0.44 -0.85 -2.54
C LEU A 17 1.27 -2.03 -2.04
N GLU A 18 0.67 -3.20 -1.83
CA GLU A 18 1.39 -4.42 -1.43
C GLU A 18 2.41 -4.86 -2.50
N ASN A 19 2.00 -4.87 -3.77
CA ASN A 19 2.88 -5.19 -4.89
C ASN A 19 4.06 -4.22 -4.99
N ARG A 20 3.79 -2.92 -4.86
CA ARG A 20 4.85 -1.91 -4.91
C ARG A 20 5.80 -2.03 -3.73
N LEU A 21 5.28 -2.31 -2.54
CA LEU A 21 6.09 -2.53 -1.34
C LEU A 21 7.00 -3.76 -1.50
N ALA A 22 6.50 -4.84 -2.11
CA ALA A 22 7.30 -6.03 -2.41
C ALA A 22 8.45 -5.70 -3.38
N GLN A 23 8.17 -4.97 -4.45
CA GLN A 23 9.19 -4.53 -5.41
C GLN A 23 10.30 -3.69 -4.74
N LEU A 24 9.91 -2.70 -3.92
CA LEU A 24 10.88 -1.85 -3.22
C LEU A 24 11.71 -2.64 -2.20
N LYS A 25 11.11 -3.62 -1.53
CA LYS A 25 11.84 -4.54 -0.64
C LYS A 25 12.87 -5.39 -1.37
N GLU A 26 12.65 -5.73 -2.64
CA GLU A 26 13.68 -6.38 -3.46
C GLU A 26 14.75 -5.39 -3.91
N GLU A 27 14.35 -4.21 -4.38
CA GLU A 27 15.26 -3.17 -4.88
C GLU A 27 16.26 -2.70 -3.80
N ILE A 28 15.78 -2.53 -2.57
CA ILE A 28 16.61 -2.05 -1.45
C ILE A 28 17.70 -3.05 -1.05
N LYS A 29 17.53 -4.36 -1.29
CA LYS A 29 18.54 -5.38 -0.93
C LYS A 29 19.86 -5.15 -1.65
N THR A 30 19.80 -4.60 -2.86
CA THR A 30 20.97 -4.30 -3.70
C THR A 30 21.36 -2.83 -3.65
N ALA A 31 20.52 -1.96 -3.09
CA ALA A 31 20.78 -0.53 -3.03
C ALA A 31 21.91 -0.19 -2.04
N ARG A 32 22.70 0.85 -2.37
CA ARG A 32 23.81 1.34 -1.55
C ARG A 32 23.85 2.86 -1.55
N GLY A 33 24.48 3.43 -0.53
CA GLY A 33 24.67 4.87 -0.41
C GLY A 33 23.34 5.62 -0.28
N PRO A 34 23.24 6.87 -0.81
CA PRO A 34 22.04 7.70 -0.69
C PRO A 34 20.75 7.01 -1.16
N HIS A 35 20.83 6.23 -2.24
CA HIS A 35 19.68 5.51 -2.80
C HIS A 35 19.05 4.51 -1.82
N TYR A 36 19.85 3.89 -0.95
CA TYR A 36 19.33 2.99 0.08
C TYR A 36 18.41 3.73 1.05
N PHE A 37 18.81 4.92 1.50
CA PHE A 37 18.03 5.72 2.45
C PHE A 37 16.75 6.26 1.82
N ASP A 38 16.80 6.66 0.55
CA ASP A 38 15.61 7.09 -0.20
C ASP A 38 14.60 5.95 -0.33
N LEU A 39 15.06 4.74 -0.70
CA LEU A 39 14.21 3.56 -0.77
C LEU A 39 13.67 3.18 0.62
N GLN A 40 14.48 3.27 1.68
CA GLN A 40 14.06 2.97 3.04
C GLN A 40 12.92 3.91 3.47
N LYS A 41 13.07 5.21 3.25
CA LYS A 41 12.04 6.21 3.54
C LYS A 41 10.76 5.95 2.72
N ARG A 42 10.90 5.61 1.44
CA ARG A 42 9.76 5.31 0.57
C ARG A 42 9.00 4.06 1.02
N ILE A 43 9.71 3.00 1.42
CA ILE A 43 9.13 1.78 1.99
C ILE A 43 8.37 2.11 3.27
N GLU A 44 8.92 2.97 4.14
CA GLU A 44 8.27 3.36 5.38
C GLU A 44 6.97 4.11 5.12
N LEU A 45 6.99 5.11 4.24
CA LEU A 45 5.78 5.87 3.85
C LEU A 45 4.69 4.97 3.27
N LEU A 46 5.06 4.07 2.35
CA LEU A 46 4.12 3.12 1.75
C LEU A 46 3.52 2.14 2.77
N ARG A 47 4.24 1.81 3.85
CA ARG A 47 3.67 0.98 4.93
C ARG A 47 2.58 1.70 5.68
N TYR A 48 2.77 2.98 5.99
CA TYR A 48 1.73 3.78 6.65
C TYR A 48 0.49 3.89 5.76
N GLU A 49 0.68 4.25 4.49
CA GLU A 49 -0.42 4.35 3.53
C GLU A 49 -1.16 3.02 3.33
N LEU A 50 -0.44 1.90 3.30
CA LEU A 50 -1.06 0.57 3.22
C LEU A 50 -1.92 0.26 4.46
N VAL A 51 -1.45 0.60 5.66
CA VAL A 51 -2.22 0.37 6.89
C VAL A 51 -3.52 1.17 6.85
N ASP A 52 -3.45 2.46 6.52
CA ASP A 52 -4.62 3.35 6.46
C ASP A 52 -5.62 2.89 5.37
N THR A 53 -5.11 2.47 4.21
CA THR A 53 -5.92 1.99 3.09
C THR A 53 -6.62 0.67 3.44
N ARG A 54 -5.94 -0.26 4.13
CA ARG A 54 -6.54 -1.52 4.61
C ARG A 54 -7.58 -1.30 5.68
N GLU A 55 -7.36 -0.33 6.57
CA GLU A 55 -8.35 0.00 7.58
C GLU A 55 -9.63 0.53 6.91
N THR A 56 -9.49 1.40 5.91
CA THR A 56 -10.62 1.94 5.16
C THR A 56 -11.34 0.86 4.34
N GLU A 57 -10.58 0.00 3.66
CA GLU A 57 -11.13 -1.16 2.92
C GLU A 57 -11.95 -2.06 3.84
N ARG A 58 -11.41 -2.41 5.01
CA ARG A 58 -12.12 -3.23 6.00
C ARG A 58 -13.41 -2.56 6.47
N ILE A 59 -13.38 -1.26 6.79
CA ILE A 59 -14.58 -0.52 7.20
C ILE A 59 -15.62 -0.55 6.08
N LEU A 60 -15.22 -0.30 4.83
CA LEU A 60 -16.15 -0.33 3.71
C LEU A 60 -16.75 -1.73 3.50
N HIS A 61 -15.93 -2.77 3.61
CA HIS A 61 -16.38 -4.16 3.53
C HIS A 61 -17.35 -4.51 4.66
N ASP A 62 -17.01 -4.20 5.92
CA ASP A 62 -17.80 -4.60 7.09
C ASP A 62 -19.18 -3.91 7.18
N TYR A 63 -19.32 -2.70 6.65
CA TYR A 63 -20.56 -1.93 6.73
C TYR A 63 -21.43 -2.00 5.47
N TYR A 64 -20.87 -2.39 4.33
CA TYR A 64 -21.55 -2.22 3.04
C TYR A 64 -21.42 -3.37 2.04
N SER A 65 -20.75 -4.48 2.41
CA SER A 65 -20.83 -5.75 1.67
C SER A 65 -21.84 -6.68 2.32
#